data_AF-A0A9E0DNM4-F1
#
_entry.id   AF-A0A9E0DNM4-F1
#
_cell.length_a   1.000
_cell.length_b   1.000
_cell.length_c   1.000
_cell.angle_alpha   90.00
_cell.angle_beta   90.00
_cell.angle_gamma   90.00
#
_symmetry.space_group_name_H-M   'P 1'
#
loop_
_entity.id
_entity.type
_entity.pdbx_description
1 polymer ?
#
loop_
_entity_poly.entity_id
_entity_poly.type
_entity_poly.pdbx_seq_one_letter_code
_entity_poly.pdbx_strand_id
1 'polypeptide(L)'
;MKQHRFKKYLTDRNISLVIRWWAAGAVYFFIGWGTFLGRQQSIIDFVFFLGLAMGLFNILIVNPGLRMMYNIAPKRPAHENTFSQRISDYLVELIKSIFIVFVVALIYMAINKALIGMFAYPVDAVPLPGEPILFGVFYIVVLVLLDAISKKAKQVILNLRNGKAA
;
A
#
# COMPACT_ATOMS: atom_id res chain seq x y z
N MET A 1 -7.91 -2.47 33.86
CA MET A 1 -6.67 -2.11 33.10
C MET A 1 -6.65 -2.54 31.60
N LYS A 2 -7.74 -2.99 30.97
CA LYS A 2 -7.75 -3.36 29.53
C LYS A 2 -8.14 -2.22 28.56
N GLN A 3 -9.02 -1.30 28.97
CA GLN A 3 -9.53 -0.23 28.09
C GLN A 3 -8.43 0.75 27.61
N HIS A 4 -7.45 1.07 28.45
CA HIS A 4 -6.43 2.07 28.11
C HIS A 4 -5.47 1.61 26.99
N ARG A 5 -5.15 0.31 26.93
CA ARG A 5 -4.32 -0.26 25.86
C ARG A 5 -5.06 -0.39 24.53
N PHE A 6 -6.37 -0.68 24.57
CA PHE A 6 -7.18 -0.82 23.36
C PHE A 6 -7.44 0.53 22.68
N LYS A 7 -7.76 1.58 23.47
CA LYS A 7 -7.84 2.96 22.96
C LYS A 7 -6.52 3.38 22.31
N LYS A 8 -5.39 3.15 22.98
CA LYS A 8 -4.06 3.47 22.45
C LYS A 8 -3.77 2.74 21.13
N TYR A 9 -4.07 1.44 21.04
CA TYR A 9 -3.85 0.65 19.82
C TYR A 9 -4.69 1.11 18.62
N LEU A 10 -5.96 1.48 18.86
CA LEU A 10 -6.82 2.02 17.81
C LEU A 10 -6.32 3.40 17.34
N THR A 11 -5.88 4.25 18.28
CA THR A 11 -5.29 5.56 17.97
C THR A 11 -3.98 5.41 17.17
N ASP A 12 -3.06 4.54 17.60
CA ASP A 12 -1.78 4.28 16.93
C ASP A 12 -1.99 3.69 15.52
N ARG A 13 -2.95 2.78 15.36
CA ARG A 13 -3.30 2.25 14.04
C ARG A 13 -3.82 3.35 13.12
N ASN A 14 -4.73 4.19 13.60
CA ASN A 14 -5.32 5.25 12.79
C ASN A 14 -4.27 6.29 12.37
N ILE A 15 -3.41 6.73 13.30
CA ILE A 15 -2.31 7.64 13.00
C ILE A 15 -1.36 7.02 11.96
N SER A 16 -1.05 5.72 12.07
CA SER A 16 -0.20 5.04 11.09
C SER A 16 -0.82 5.01 9.68
N LEU A 17 -2.14 4.88 9.58
CA LEU A 17 -2.86 4.91 8.31
C LEU A 17 -2.89 6.32 7.72
N VAL A 18 -3.07 7.36 8.56
CA VAL A 18 -3.02 8.77 8.10
C VAL A 18 -1.63 9.13 7.56
N ILE A 19 -0.56 8.69 8.23
CA ILE A 19 0.81 8.92 7.73
C ILE A 19 1.04 8.21 6.40
N ARG A 20 0.59 6.95 6.28
CA ARG A 20 0.71 6.18 5.02
C ARG A 20 -0.14 6.79 3.91
N TRP A 21 -1.33 7.29 4.23
CA TRP A 21 -2.22 7.98 3.30
C TRP A 21 -1.54 9.22 2.73
N TRP A 22 -1.03 10.07 3.62
CA TRP A 22 -0.33 11.29 3.26
C TRP A 22 0.93 10.98 2.45
N ALA A 23 1.72 9.98 2.87
CA ALA A 23 2.90 9.53 2.14
C ALA A 23 2.57 9.08 0.71
N ALA A 24 1.51 8.29 0.54
CA ALA A 24 1.07 7.84 -0.77
C ALA A 24 0.64 9.01 -1.67
N GLY A 25 -0.10 9.98 -1.12
CA GLY A 25 -0.46 11.20 -1.85
C GLY A 25 0.77 12.03 -2.21
N ALA A 26 1.71 12.22 -1.29
CA ALA A 26 2.93 12.99 -1.53
C ALA A 26 3.80 12.37 -2.64
N VAL A 27 4.02 11.05 -2.60
CA VAL A 27 4.79 10.36 -3.65
C VAL A 27 4.06 10.45 -5.00
N TYR A 28 2.73 10.31 -5.02
CA TYR A 28 1.95 10.50 -6.25
C TYR A 28 2.09 11.93 -6.80
N PHE A 29 2.08 12.93 -5.93
CA PHE A 29 2.28 14.32 -6.33
C PHE A 29 3.68 14.53 -6.94
N PHE A 30 4.75 14.08 -6.28
CA PHE A 30 6.10 14.31 -6.80
C PHE A 30 6.45 13.45 -8.02
N ILE A 31 5.97 12.21 -8.08
CA ILE A 31 6.31 11.27 -9.15
C ILE A 31 5.23 11.29 -10.23
N GLY A 32 3.98 10.98 -9.87
CA GLY A 32 2.88 10.91 -10.84
C GLY A 32 2.64 12.24 -11.56
N TRP A 33 2.62 13.35 -10.82
CA TRP A 33 2.48 14.69 -11.42
C TRP A 33 3.82 15.33 -11.77
N GLY A 34 4.82 15.27 -10.87
CA GLY A 34 6.06 16.01 -11.03
C GLY A 34 7.02 15.49 -12.10
N THR A 35 7.01 14.20 -12.46
CA THR A 35 7.94 13.63 -13.46
C THR A 35 7.31 13.35 -14.82
N PHE A 36 6.11 13.89 -15.09
CA PHE A 36 5.31 13.62 -16.29
C PHE A 36 4.93 12.13 -16.51
N LEU A 37 5.25 11.23 -15.57
CA LEU A 37 4.91 9.80 -15.68
C LEU A 37 3.40 9.56 -15.79
N GLY A 38 2.58 10.39 -15.14
CA GLY A 38 1.12 10.33 -15.26
C GLY A 38 0.55 10.70 -16.63
N ARG A 39 1.39 11.20 -17.55
CA ARG A 39 1.02 11.49 -18.95
C ARG A 39 1.55 10.46 -19.94
N GLN A 40 2.25 9.43 -19.49
CA GLN A 40 2.72 8.38 -20.39
C GLN A 40 1.55 7.51 -20.86
N GLN A 41 1.61 7.09 -22.13
CA GLN A 41 0.61 6.19 -22.71
C GLN A 41 0.68 4.76 -22.13
N SER A 42 1.83 4.37 -21.58
CA SER A 42 2.06 3.06 -20.99
C SER A 42 1.68 3.03 -19.51
N ILE A 43 0.52 2.45 -19.22
CA ILE A 43 0.03 2.22 -17.85
C ILE A 43 1.01 1.32 -17.06
N ILE A 44 1.68 0.39 -17.74
CA ILE A 44 2.62 -0.54 -17.12
C ILE A 44 3.83 0.22 -16.57
N ASP A 45 4.41 1.13 -17.37
CA ASP A 45 5.56 1.93 -16.95
C ASP A 45 5.17 2.85 -15.79
N PHE A 46 4.00 3.48 -15.88
CA PHE A 46 3.45 4.29 -14.80
C PHE A 46 3.35 3.50 -13.48
N VAL A 47 2.71 2.33 -13.52
CA VAL A 47 2.54 1.46 -12.35
C VAL A 47 3.88 1.00 -11.79
N PHE A 48 4.80 0.59 -12.66
CA PHE A 48 6.10 0.07 -12.24
C PHE A 48 6.94 1.14 -11.55
N PHE A 49 7.13 2.31 -12.19
CA PHE A 49 7.95 3.38 -11.62
C PHE A 49 7.34 3.99 -10.37
N LEU A 50 6.04 4.26 -10.38
CA LEU A 50 5.34 4.79 -9.20
C LEU A 50 5.32 3.76 -8.06
N GLY A 51 5.09 2.49 -8.38
CA GLY A 51 5.13 1.39 -7.41
C GLY A 51 6.50 1.20 -6.78
N LEU A 52 7.56 1.31 -7.58
CA LEU A 52 8.95 1.24 -7.12
C LEU A 52 9.29 2.43 -6.21
N ALA A 53 8.93 3.65 -6.63
CA ALA A 53 9.12 4.85 -5.81
C ALA A 53 8.37 4.75 -4.46
N MET A 54 7.12 4.30 -4.49
CA MET A 54 6.32 4.03 -3.29
C MET A 54 6.96 3.00 -2.37
N GLY A 55 7.44 1.88 -2.94
CA GLY A 55 8.07 0.82 -2.15
C GLY A 55 9.38 1.28 -1.51
N LEU A 56 10.23 2.00 -2.25
CA LEU A 56 11.44 2.60 -1.70
C LEU A 56 11.12 3.62 -0.60
N PHE A 57 10.13 4.48 -0.81
CA PHE A 57 9.71 5.46 0.19
C PHE A 57 9.18 4.79 1.46
N ASN A 58 8.42 3.69 1.31
CA ASN A 58 7.94 2.90 2.44
C ASN A 58 9.09 2.25 3.22
N ILE A 59 10.06 1.65 2.53
CA ILE A 59 11.20 0.96 3.14
C ILE A 59 12.13 1.94 3.87
N LEU A 60 12.43 3.08 3.25
CA LEU A 60 13.46 4.01 3.72
C LEU A 60 12.92 5.04 4.71
N ILE A 61 11.66 5.46 4.56
CA ILE A 61 11.12 6.62 5.30
C ILE A 61 9.93 6.20 6.16
N VAL A 62 8.85 5.68 5.56
CA VAL A 62 7.59 5.46 6.29
C VAL A 62 7.74 4.38 7.37
N ASN A 63 8.28 3.21 7.01
CA ASN A 63 8.39 2.10 7.95
C ASN A 63 9.39 2.40 9.09
N PRO A 64 10.61 2.93 8.84
CA PRO A 64 11.50 3.36 9.91
C PRO A 64 10.92 4.49 10.75
N GLY A 65 10.30 5.50 10.13
CA GLY A 65 9.69 6.64 10.83
C GLY A 65 8.56 6.22 11.77
N LEU A 66 7.67 5.34 11.32
CA LEU A 66 6.60 4.79 12.17
C LEU A 66 7.16 3.96 13.33
N ARG A 67 8.22 3.17 13.11
CA ARG A 67 8.86 2.38 14.17
C ARG A 67 9.48 3.28 15.23
N MET A 68 10.16 4.35 14.82
CA MET A 68 10.75 5.34 15.71
C MET A 68 9.66 6.06 16.52
N MET A 69 8.59 6.52 15.88
CA MET A 69 7.50 7.24 16.52
C MET A 69 6.77 6.41 17.59
N TYR A 70 6.60 5.11 17.37
CA TYR A 70 5.97 4.21 18.34
C TYR A 70 6.95 3.53 19.30
N ASN A 71 8.23 3.88 19.24
CA ASN A 71 9.32 3.24 20.00
C ASN A 71 9.25 1.70 19.93
N ILE A 72 8.92 1.17 18.77
CA ILE A 72 8.84 -0.27 18.54
C ILE A 72 10.25 -0.74 18.25
N ALA A 73 10.93 -1.27 19.27
CA ALA A 73 12.20 -1.96 19.08
C ALA A 73 12.05 -3.02 17.97
N PRO A 74 13.08 -3.26 17.14
CA PRO A 74 13.02 -4.32 16.14
C PRO A 74 12.75 -5.65 16.84
N LYS A 75 11.52 -6.16 16.77
CA LYS A 75 11.21 -7.55 17.16
C LYS A 75 11.82 -8.45 16.08
N ARG A 76 13.13 -8.67 16.14
CA ARG A 76 13.80 -9.72 15.37
C ARG A 76 14.40 -10.72 16.37
N PRO A 77 14.03 -12.01 16.32
CA PRO A 77 14.74 -13.01 17.08
C PRO A 77 16.22 -13.03 16.62
N ALA A 78 17.15 -13.11 17.56
CA ALA A 78 18.59 -12.98 17.32
C ALA A 78 19.18 -14.01 16.33
N HIS A 79 18.44 -15.07 16.00
CA HIS A 79 18.85 -16.15 15.10
C HIS A 79 18.51 -15.89 13.61
N GLU A 80 17.67 -14.89 13.29
CA GLU A 80 17.14 -14.61 11.93
C GLU A 80 17.74 -13.32 11.31
N ASN A 81 19.05 -13.13 11.45
CA ASN A 81 19.76 -11.94 10.96
C ASN A 81 20.57 -12.19 9.68
N THR A 82 20.13 -13.13 8.84
CA THR A 82 20.80 -13.35 7.55
C THR A 82 20.51 -12.18 6.63
N PHE A 83 21.56 -11.60 6.02
CA PHE A 83 21.46 -10.53 5.02
C PHE A 83 20.38 -10.81 3.95
N SER A 84 20.26 -12.07 3.53
CA SER A 84 19.25 -12.55 2.59
C SER A 84 17.79 -12.33 3.05
N GLN A 85 17.48 -12.53 4.33
CA GLN A 85 16.12 -12.31 4.85
C GLN A 85 15.77 -10.82 4.86
N ARG A 86 16.75 -9.94 5.15
CA ARG A 86 16.53 -8.48 5.07
C ARG A 86 16.24 -8.04 3.63
N ILE A 87 16.98 -8.58 2.67
CA ILE A 87 16.72 -8.33 1.24
C ILE A 87 15.33 -8.86 0.88
N SER A 88 14.95 -10.06 1.32
CA SER A 88 13.64 -10.63 1.06
C SER A 88 12.51 -9.76 1.61
N ASP A 89 12.62 -9.26 2.84
CA ASP A 89 11.65 -8.31 3.43
C ASP A 89 11.48 -7.06 2.55
N TYR A 90 12.58 -6.50 2.05
CA TYR A 90 12.57 -5.32 1.19
C TYR A 90 11.96 -5.62 -0.19
N LEU A 91 12.30 -6.77 -0.78
CA LEU A 91 11.72 -7.20 -2.06
C LEU A 91 10.20 -7.42 -1.93
N VAL A 92 9.75 -8.03 -0.85
CA VAL A 92 8.31 -8.23 -0.59
C VAL A 92 7.60 -6.89 -0.45
N GLU A 93 8.18 -5.92 0.26
CA GLU A 93 7.59 -4.58 0.40
C GLU A 93 7.55 -3.81 -0.94
N LEU A 94 8.59 -3.96 -1.78
CA LEU A 94 8.61 -3.40 -3.13
C LEU A 94 7.52 -4.03 -4.02
N ILE A 95 7.48 -5.36 -4.10
CA ILE A 95 6.48 -6.09 -4.91
C ILE A 95 5.07 -5.75 -4.42
N LYS A 96 4.84 -5.73 -3.11
CA LYS A 96 3.57 -5.33 -2.50
C LYS A 96 3.19 -3.91 -2.94
N SER A 97 4.13 -2.97 -2.93
CA SER A 97 3.85 -1.57 -3.31
C SER A 97 3.50 -1.46 -4.79
N ILE A 98 4.22 -2.14 -5.68
CA ILE A 98 3.89 -2.21 -7.12
C ILE A 98 2.50 -2.81 -7.33
N PHE A 99 2.19 -3.91 -6.64
CA PHE A 99 0.89 -4.56 -6.73
C PHE A 99 -0.25 -3.64 -6.24
N ILE A 100 -0.06 -2.90 -5.14
CA ILE A 100 -1.07 -1.95 -4.67
C ILE A 100 -1.30 -0.86 -5.72
N VAL A 101 -0.24 -0.28 -6.27
CA VAL A 101 -0.36 0.76 -7.31
C VAL A 101 -1.05 0.21 -8.56
N PHE A 102 -0.76 -1.02 -8.95
CA PHE A 102 -1.44 -1.70 -10.05
C PHE A 102 -2.95 -1.79 -9.82
N VAL A 103 -3.37 -2.26 -8.65
CA VAL A 103 -4.80 -2.36 -8.29
C VAL A 103 -5.44 -0.97 -8.26
N VAL A 104 -4.76 0.05 -7.74
CA VAL A 104 -5.26 1.43 -7.76
C VAL A 104 -5.45 1.93 -9.19
N ALA A 105 -4.52 1.66 -10.10
CA ALA A 105 -4.67 2.01 -11.51
C ALA A 105 -5.89 1.32 -12.14
N LEU A 106 -6.13 0.04 -11.84
CA LEU A 106 -7.34 -0.66 -12.30
C LEU A 106 -8.62 -0.05 -11.74
N ILE A 107 -8.63 0.44 -10.48
CA ILE A 107 -9.76 1.16 -9.90
C ILE A 107 -10.05 2.44 -10.69
N TYR A 108 -9.03 3.25 -10.99
CA TYR A 108 -9.20 4.45 -11.80
C TYR A 108 -9.73 4.13 -13.20
N MET A 109 -9.20 3.08 -13.85
CA MET A 109 -9.70 2.63 -15.16
C MET A 109 -11.16 2.19 -15.10
N ALA A 110 -11.53 1.41 -14.08
CA ALA A 110 -12.90 0.93 -13.90
C ALA A 110 -13.89 2.09 -13.67
N ILE A 111 -13.52 3.05 -12.80
CA ILE A 111 -14.36 4.22 -12.52
C ILE A 111 -14.50 5.08 -13.78
N ASN A 112 -13.40 5.40 -14.49
CA ASN A 112 -13.47 6.20 -15.71
C ASN A 112 -14.31 5.52 -16.79
N LYS A 113 -14.17 4.20 -16.99
CA LYS A 113 -15.01 3.45 -17.93
C LYS A 113 -16.50 3.48 -17.54
N ALA A 114 -16.81 3.37 -16.26
CA ALA A 114 -18.18 3.47 -15.77
C ALA A 114 -18.77 4.86 -16.00
N LEU A 115 -18.02 5.93 -15.71
CA LEU A 115 -18.46 7.31 -15.92
C LEU A 115 -18.69 7.61 -17.40
N ILE A 116 -17.79 7.17 -18.29
CA ILE A 116 -17.97 7.32 -19.74
C ILE A 116 -19.27 6.66 -20.21
N GLY A 117 -19.54 5.42 -19.75
CA GLY A 117 -20.76 4.70 -20.11
C GLY A 117 -22.04 5.32 -19.53
N MET A 118 -21.99 5.87 -18.32
CA MET A 118 -23.15 6.46 -17.65
C MET A 118 -23.52 7.86 -18.19
N PHE A 119 -22.52 8.66 -18.53
CA PHE A 119 -22.70 10.07 -18.90
C PHE A 119 -22.48 10.33 -20.40
N ALA A 120 -22.31 9.27 -21.20
CA ALA A 120 -22.06 9.34 -22.65
C ALA A 120 -20.89 10.28 -23.02
N TYR A 121 -19.83 10.28 -22.21
CA TYR A 121 -18.62 11.04 -22.52
C TYR A 121 -17.88 10.44 -23.73
N PRO A 122 -16.99 11.22 -24.38
CA PRO A 122 -16.05 10.69 -25.36
C PRO A 122 -15.22 9.52 -24.79
N VAL A 123 -14.88 8.54 -25.63
CA VAL A 123 -14.18 7.31 -25.21
C VAL A 123 -12.77 7.58 -24.68
N ASP A 124 -12.18 8.68 -25.14
CA ASP A 124 -10.87 9.21 -24.76
C ASP A 124 -10.93 10.19 -23.58
N ALA A 125 -12.13 10.51 -23.10
CA ALA A 125 -12.26 11.36 -21.92
C ALA A 125 -11.71 10.66 -20.67
N VAL A 126 -11.13 11.45 -19.78
CA VAL A 126 -10.71 11.00 -18.45
C VAL A 126 -11.50 11.80 -17.40
N PRO A 127 -12.78 11.44 -17.13
CA PRO A 127 -13.64 12.21 -16.24
C PRO A 127 -13.09 12.36 -14.82
N LEU A 128 -12.39 11.33 -14.33
CA LEU A 128 -11.70 11.33 -13.04
C LEU A 128 -10.19 11.21 -13.27
N PRO A 129 -9.45 12.33 -13.35
CA PRO A 129 -8.01 12.30 -13.43
C PRO A 129 -7.40 11.76 -12.13
N GLY A 130 -6.21 11.19 -12.24
CA GLY A 130 -5.46 10.77 -11.06
C GLY A 130 -4.95 11.98 -10.29
N GLU A 131 -5.45 12.16 -9.07
CA GLU A 131 -5.06 13.24 -8.16
C GLU A 131 -4.44 12.69 -6.86
N PRO A 132 -3.51 13.42 -6.21
CA PRO A 132 -2.78 12.94 -5.04
C PRO A 132 -3.65 12.48 -3.87
N ILE A 133 -4.70 13.23 -3.57
CA ILE A 133 -5.56 12.99 -2.41
C ILE A 133 -6.34 11.68 -2.61
N LEU A 134 -7.05 11.57 -3.73
CA LEU A 134 -7.85 10.39 -4.04
C LEU A 134 -6.99 9.15 -4.28
N PHE A 135 -5.81 9.32 -4.88
CA PHE A 135 -4.85 8.23 -5.00
C PHE A 135 -4.45 7.71 -3.63
N GLY A 136 -4.12 8.59 -2.68
CA GLY A 136 -3.82 8.21 -1.31
C GLY A 136 -4.96 7.42 -0.67
N VAL A 137 -6.21 7.84 -0.89
CA VAL A 137 -7.40 7.13 -0.37
C VAL A 137 -7.47 5.72 -0.94
N PHE A 138 -7.42 5.55 -2.26
CA PHE A 138 -7.46 4.23 -2.89
C PHE A 138 -6.27 3.36 -2.48
N TYR A 139 -5.07 3.94 -2.36
CA TYR A 139 -3.89 3.24 -1.89
C TYR A 139 -4.11 2.63 -0.50
N ILE A 140 -4.68 3.40 0.43
CA ILE A 140 -4.95 2.92 1.80
C ILE A 140 -6.05 1.88 1.84
N VAL A 141 -7.12 2.07 1.06
CA VAL A 141 -8.19 1.07 0.94
C VAL A 141 -7.60 -0.26 0.49
N VAL A 142 -6.81 -0.26 -0.59
CA VAL A 142 -6.17 -1.46 -1.12
C VAL A 142 -5.17 -2.05 -0.12
N LEU A 143 -4.36 -1.22 0.54
CA LEU A 143 -3.40 -1.66 1.55
C LEU A 143 -4.10 -2.38 2.72
N VAL A 144 -5.18 -1.79 3.25
CA VAL A 144 -5.93 -2.37 4.36
C VAL A 144 -6.61 -3.67 3.95
N LEU A 145 -7.17 -3.74 2.74
CA LEU A 145 -7.76 -4.97 2.19
C LEU A 145 -6.70 -6.07 2.03
N LEU A 146 -5.54 -5.73 1.47
CA LEU A 146 -4.43 -6.67 1.28
C LEU A 146 -3.90 -7.19 2.62
N ASP A 147 -3.78 -6.33 3.63
CA ASP A 147 -3.38 -6.75 4.98
C ASP A 147 -4.44 -7.64 5.63
N ALA A 148 -5.74 -7.39 5.40
CA ALA A 148 -6.82 -8.23 5.89
C ALA A 148 -6.84 -9.61 5.22
N ILE A 149 -6.67 -9.67 3.90
CA ILE A 149 -6.53 -10.92 3.14
C ILE A 149 -5.32 -11.70 3.63
N SER A 150 -4.16 -11.03 3.78
CA SER A 150 -2.93 -11.66 4.25
C SER A 150 -3.09 -12.27 5.65
N LYS A 151 -3.81 -11.58 6.56
CA LYS A 151 -4.10 -12.11 7.90
C LYS A 151 -5.01 -13.34 7.85
N LYS A 152 -6.08 -13.31 7.05
CA LYS A 152 -6.97 -14.46 6.86
C LYS A 152 -6.22 -15.66 6.26
N ALA A 153 -5.40 -15.43 5.23
CA ALA A 153 -4.59 -16.48 4.61
C ALA A 153 -3.65 -17.14 5.62
N LYS A 154 -2.94 -16.35 6.44
CA LYS A 154 -2.08 -16.88 7.52
C LYS A 154 -2.87 -17.72 8.53
N GLN A 155 -4.07 -17.27 8.93
CA GLN A 155 -4.93 -18.04 9.85
C GLN A 155 -5.37 -19.37 9.25
N VAL A 156 -5.80 -19.38 7.98
CA VAL A 156 -6.18 -20.61 7.27
C VAL A 156 -5.01 -21.59 7.20
N ILE A 157 -3.82 -21.12 6.83
CA ILE A 157 -2.61 -21.96 6.76
C ILE A 157 -2.27 -22.55 8.13
N LEU A 158 -2.33 -21.74 9.21
CA LEU A 158 -2.08 -22.22 10.56
C LEU A 158 -3.13 -23.25 11.01
N ASN A 159 -4.40 -23.03 10.70
CA ASN A 159 -5.47 -23.99 11.00
C ASN A 159 -5.28 -25.30 10.24
N LEU A 160 -4.87 -25.26 8.96
CA LEU A 160 -4.56 -26.46 8.17
C LEU A 160 -3.33 -27.20 8.72
N ARG A 161 -2.31 -26.47 9.20
CA ARG A 161 -1.12 -27.06 9.81
C ARG A 161 -1.44 -27.72 11.16
N ASN A 162 -2.29 -27.09 11.96
CA ASN A 162 -2.68 -27.57 13.28
C ASN A 162 -3.80 -28.64 13.22
N GLY A 163 -4.52 -28.72 12.10
CA GLY A 163 -5.61 -29.68 11.84
C GLY A 163 -5.17 -30.99 11.18
N LYS A 164 -3.86 -31.29 11.12
CA LYS A 164 -3.32 -32.61 10.78
C LYS A 164 -2.67 -33.24 12.02
N ALA A 165 -3.51 -33.62 12.97
CA ALA A 165 -3.24 -34.55 14.07
C ALA A 165 -4.57 -35.17 14.58
N ALA A 166 -5.47 -35.50 13.64
CA ALA A 166 -6.66 -36.32 13.89
C ALA A 166 -6.85 -37.25 12.69
#